data_AF-A0A9D6XWV6-F1
#
_entry.id   AF-A0A9D6XWV6-F1
#
_cell.length_a   1.000
_cell.length_b   1.000
_cell.length_c   1.000
_cell.angle_alpha   90.00
_cell.angle_beta   90.00
_cell.angle_gamma   90.00
#
_symmetry.space_group_name_H-M   'P 1'
#
loop_
_entity.id
_entity.type
_entity.pdbx_description
1 polymer ?
#
loop_
_entity_poly.entity_id
_entity_poly.type
_entity_poly.pdbx_seq_one_letter_code
_entity_poly.pdbx_strand_id
1 'polypeptide(L)' 'MHNTIEFEKRGIPATVILTESFKNTAVFHFRAKAMDGHPFVVLPHPVSNLNADEMRELTLRFVDEITSHLTA' A
#
# COMPACT_ATOMS: atom_id res chain seq x y z
N MET A 1 15.66 -5.42 3.63
CA MET A 1 14.78 -5.18 4.81
C MET A 1 13.37 -4.95 4.27
N HIS A 2 12.32 -5.58 4.82
CA HIS A 2 10.93 -5.41 4.37
C HIS A 2 10.15 -4.71 5.49
N ASN A 3 10.07 -3.39 5.44
CA ASN A 3 9.66 -2.57 6.59
C ASN A 3 8.24 -2.90 7.07
N THR A 4 7.28 -3.00 6.16
CA THR A 4 5.89 -3.34 6.50
C THR A 4 5.78 -4.68 7.22
N ILE A 5 6.44 -5.72 6.70
CA ILE A 5 6.41 -7.07 7.27
C ILE A 5 7.01 -7.09 8.67
N GLU A 6 8.10 -6.37 8.87
CA GLU A 6 8.77 -6.32 10.18
C GLU A 6 7.95 -5.53 11.21
N PHE A 7 7.30 -4.45 10.81
CA PHE A 7 6.41 -3.68 11.68
C PHE A 7 5.18 -4.50 12.09
N GLU A 8 4.53 -5.14 11.13
CA GLU A 8 3.36 -5.98 11.37
C GLU A 8 3.67 -7.14 12.33
N LYS A 9 4.82 -7.80 12.16
CA LYS A 9 5.28 -8.85 13.09
C LYS A 9 5.54 -8.37 14.51
N ARG A 10 5.78 -7.08 14.70
CA ARG A 10 5.98 -6.43 16.01
C ARG A 10 4.71 -5.79 16.56
N GLY A 11 3.56 -5.97 15.88
CA GLY A 11 2.29 -5.35 16.28
C GLY A 11 2.25 -3.84 16.02
N ILE A 12 3.07 -3.33 15.09
CA ILE A 12 3.05 -1.94 14.65
C ILE A 12 2.31 -1.91 13.30
N PRO A 13 1.13 -1.29 13.21
CA PRO A 13 0.38 -1.19 11.96
C PRO A 13 1.21 -0.50 10.86
N ALA A 14 1.27 -1.12 9.69
CA ALA A 14 1.96 -0.60 8.52
C ALA A 14 1.26 -1.02 7.23
N THR A 15 1.28 -0.16 6.21
CA THR A 15 0.72 -0.50 4.90
C THR A 15 1.68 -0.16 3.77
N VAL A 16 1.55 -0.89 2.66
CA VAL A 16 2.27 -0.60 1.41
C VAL A 16 1.32 0.15 0.48
N ILE A 17 1.82 1.22 -0.13
CA ILE A 17 1.13 1.93 -1.21
C ILE A 17 1.91 1.67 -2.50
N LEU A 18 1.22 1.22 -3.54
CA LEU A 18 1.81 0.89 -4.83
C LEU A 18 0.85 1.22 -5.98
N THR A 19 1.34 1.30 -7.20
CA THR A 19 0.46 1.41 -8.38
C THR A 19 0.07 0.04 -8.93
N GLU A 20 -1.03 -0.04 -9.68
CA GLU A 20 -1.56 -1.29 -10.29
C GLU A 20 -0.50 -2.20 -10.91
N SER A 21 0.51 -1.62 -11.56
CA SER A 21 1.65 -2.34 -12.16
C SER A 21 2.40 -3.27 -11.20
N PHE A 22 2.37 -3.01 -9.89
CA PHE A 22 3.09 -3.77 -8.85
C PHE A 22 2.19 -4.70 -8.04
N LYS A 23 0.89 -4.76 -8.32
CA LYS A 23 -0.07 -5.56 -7.54
C LYS A 23 0.33 -7.03 -7.45
N ASN A 24 0.67 -7.65 -8.57
CA ASN A 24 1.06 -9.07 -8.61
C ASN A 24 2.36 -9.32 -7.85
N THR A 25 3.33 -8.39 -7.96
CA THR A 25 4.58 -8.44 -7.20
C THR A 25 4.32 -8.38 -5.71
N ALA A 26 3.47 -7.46 -5.24
CA ALA A 26 3.13 -7.37 -3.82
C ALA A 26 2.47 -8.65 -3.28
N VAL A 27 1.48 -9.21 -3.99
CA VAL A 27 0.85 -10.48 -3.63
C VAL A 27 1.89 -11.60 -3.51
N PHE A 28 2.81 -11.70 -4.48
CA PHE A 28 3.88 -12.68 -4.43
C PHE A 28 4.78 -12.50 -3.21
N HIS A 29 5.19 -11.26 -2.91
CA HIS A 29 6.05 -10.95 -1.75
C HIS A 29 5.37 -11.25 -0.41
N PHE A 30 4.11 -10.87 -0.24
CA PHE A 30 3.36 -11.13 1.00
C PHE A 30 3.17 -12.63 1.23
N ARG A 31 2.79 -13.37 0.18
CA ARG A 31 2.66 -14.83 0.25
C ARG A 31 3.99 -15.51 0.61
N ALA A 32 5.09 -15.09 -0.02
CA ALA A 32 6.43 -15.63 0.27
C ALA A 32 6.91 -15.39 1.71
N LYS A 33 6.23 -14.50 2.45
CA LYS A 33 6.57 -14.12 3.83
C LYS A 33 5.52 -14.57 4.85
N ALA A 34 4.63 -15.50 4.45
CA ALA A 34 3.53 -16.00 5.27
C ALA A 34 2.57 -14.89 5.76
N MET A 35 2.38 -13.87 4.92
CA MET A 35 1.44 -12.76 5.13
C MET A 35 0.39 -12.74 4.01
N ASP A 36 -0.04 -13.92 3.55
CA ASP A 36 -1.02 -14.02 2.48
C ASP A 36 -2.31 -13.27 2.86
N GLY A 37 -2.82 -12.47 1.94
CA GLY A 37 -3.97 -11.60 2.18
C GLY A 37 -3.71 -10.34 3.01
N HIS A 38 -2.47 -10.02 3.40
CA HIS A 38 -2.17 -8.76 4.10
C HIS A 38 -2.56 -7.54 3.24
N PRO A 39 -3.27 -6.55 3.80
CA PRO A 39 -3.80 -5.43 3.04
C PRO A 39 -2.72 -4.47 2.54
N PHE A 40 -2.91 -3.93 1.34
CA PHE A 40 -2.08 -2.89 0.74
C PHE A 40 -2.96 -2.02 -0.18
N VAL A 41 -2.54 -0.77 -0.36
CA VAL A 41 -3.30 0.22 -1.15
C VAL A 41 -2.79 0.22 -2.58
N VAL A 42 -3.71 0.14 -3.54
CA VAL A 42 -3.41 0.11 -4.98
C VAL A 42 -3.91 1.39 -5.64
N LEU A 43 -2.97 2.22 -6.09
CA LEU A 43 -3.24 3.44 -6.85
C LEU A 43 -3.31 3.15 -8.37
N PRO A 44 -4.07 3.93 -9.14
CA PRO A 44 -4.01 3.90 -10.61
C PRO A 44 -2.58 4.11 -11.12
N HIS A 45 -2.24 3.44 -12.22
CA HIS A 45 -0.94 3.62 -12.89
C HIS A 45 -1.09 4.43 -14.19
N PRO A 46 -0.15 5.34 -14.53
CA PRO A 46 0.98 5.82 -13.75
C PRO A 46 0.64 7.09 -12.95
N VAL A 47 1.25 7.26 -11.78
CA VAL A 47 1.16 8.52 -11.01
C VAL A 47 2.15 9.59 -11.49
N SER A 48 3.16 9.21 -12.29
CA SER A 48 4.21 10.12 -12.77
C SER A 48 3.72 11.19 -13.74
N ASN A 49 2.53 11.00 -14.32
CA ASN A 49 1.94 11.94 -15.28
C ASN A 49 1.06 12.98 -14.60
N LEU A 50 0.79 12.83 -13.31
CA LEU A 50 -0.10 13.71 -12.57
C LEU A 50 0.62 15.00 -12.18
N ASN A 51 -0.07 16.13 -12.33
CA ASN A 51 0.35 17.37 -11.69
C ASN A 51 0.03 17.36 -10.18
N ALA A 52 0.41 18.42 -9.47
CA ALA A 52 0.24 18.50 -8.02
C ALA A 52 -1.24 18.42 -7.57
N ASP A 53 -2.16 19.06 -8.30
CA ASP A 53 -3.58 19.07 -7.98
C ASP A 53 -4.20 17.70 -8.25
N GLU A 54 -3.86 17.07 -9.38
CA GLU A 54 -4.31 15.72 -9.72
C GLU A 54 -3.80 14.68 -8.72
N MET A 55 -2.55 14.80 -8.27
CA MET A 55 -1.98 13.93 -7.24
C MET A 55 -2.65 14.14 -5.88
N ARG A 56 -3.03 15.38 -5.56
CA ARG A 56 -3.78 15.70 -4.34
C ARG A 56 -5.17 15.05 -4.38
N GLU A 57 -5.92 15.24 -5.46
CA GLU A 57 -7.24 14.64 -5.63
C GLU A 57 -7.17 13.11 -5.60
N LEU A 58 -6.16 12.52 -6.25
CA LEU A 58 -5.92 11.08 -6.14
C LEU A 58 -5.66 10.67 -4.69
N THR A 59 -4.79 11.38 -3.98
CA THR A 59 -4.47 11.07 -2.57
C THR A 59 -5.71 11.08 -1.70
N LEU A 60 -6.54 12.13 -1.81
CA LEU A 60 -7.75 12.29 -0.99
C LEU A 60 -8.73 11.13 -1.16
N ARG A 61 -8.78 10.48 -2.33
CA ARG A 61 -9.62 9.31 -2.58
C ARG A 61 -9.20 8.05 -1.82
N PHE A 62 -7.95 7.97 -1.38
CA PHE A 62 -7.38 6.78 -0.73
C PHE A 62 -7.00 7.02 0.73
N VAL A 63 -7.14 8.25 1.26
CA VAL A 63 -6.79 8.57 2.66
C VAL A 63 -7.51 7.64 3.63
N ASP A 64 -8.81 7.42 3.47
CA ASP A 64 -9.59 6.59 4.39
C ASP A 64 -9.12 5.12 4.39
N GLU A 65 -8.81 4.56 3.21
CA GLU A 65 -8.25 3.21 3.08
C GLU A 65 -6.90 3.11 3.79
N ILE A 66 -6.00 4.07 3.53
CA ILE A 66 -4.68 4.14 4.17
C ILE A 66 -4.83 4.22 5.70
N THR A 67 -5.70 5.11 6.19
CA THR A 67 -5.92 5.29 7.63
C THR A 67 -6.50 4.03 8.27
N SER A 68 -7.40 3.31 7.58
CA SER A 68 -7.97 2.07 8.09
C SER A 68 -6.90 0.98 8.34
N HIS A 69 -5.84 0.95 7.52
CA HIS A 69 -4.74 0.00 7.71
C HIS A 69 -3.80 0.37 8.88
N LEU A 70 -3.79 1.63 9.31
CA LEU A 70 -2.85 2.14 10.32
C LEU A 70 -3.48 2.32 11.70
N THR A 71 -4.79 2.14 11.82
CA THR A 71 -5.57 2.37 13.05
C THR A 71 -6.31 1.13 13.55
N ALA A 72 -6.09 -0.02 12.88
CA ALA A 72 -6.63 -1.31 13.26
C ALA A 72 -5.97 -1.88 14.53
#